data_AF-A0A836U693-F1
#
_entry.id   AF-A0A836U693-F1
#
_cell.length_a   1.000
_cell.length_b   1.000
_cell.length_c   1.000
_cell.angle_alpha   90.00
_cell.angle_beta   90.00
_cell.angle_gamma   90.00
#
_symmetry.space_group_name_H-M   'P 1'
#
loop_
_entity.id
_entity.type
_entity.pdbx_description
1 polymer ?
#
loop_
_entity_poly.entity_id
_entity_poly.type
_entity_poly.pdbx_seq_one_letter_code
_entity_poly.pdbx_strand_id
1 'polypeptide(L)'
;MRRAILLVALSAGLASAQSFKNLSNASGTANPGLFCTNLAWGDYDGDGNLDLYATNWGTAVSNPVNALYHNEGNGSFTNQAAAAGVDNNKNSTAAAFADYDNDGDLDLYIADFFDQDFLYQNDG
;
A
#
# COMPACT_ATOMS: atom_id res chain seq x y z
N MET A 1 2.12 -67.09 -21.42
CA MET A 1 2.32 -65.66 -21.72
C MET A 1 1.35 -64.85 -20.86
N ARG A 2 1.80 -64.31 -19.73
CA ARG A 2 0.99 -63.42 -18.87
C ARG A 2 1.37 -61.99 -19.22
N ARG A 3 0.44 -61.22 -19.77
CA ARG A 3 0.63 -59.80 -20.07
C ARG A 3 0.57 -59.02 -18.76
N ALA A 4 1.67 -58.39 -18.38
CA ALA A 4 1.70 -57.39 -17.32
C ALA A 4 1.10 -56.10 -17.90
N ILE A 5 -0.01 -55.64 -17.32
CA ILE A 5 -0.56 -54.31 -17.60
C ILE A 5 0.16 -53.34 -16.67
N LEU A 6 0.95 -52.44 -17.27
CA LEU A 6 1.61 -51.33 -16.59
C LEU A 6 0.53 -50.31 -16.20
N LEU A 7 0.27 -50.17 -14.90
CA LEU A 7 -0.59 -49.12 -14.37
C LEU A 7 0.23 -47.83 -14.31
N VAL A 8 0.04 -46.93 -15.27
CA VAL A 8 0.59 -45.57 -15.19
C VAL A 8 -0.27 -44.80 -14.19
N ALA A 9 0.22 -44.65 -12.96
CA ALA A 9 -0.37 -43.73 -12.00
C ALA A 9 -0.05 -42.30 -12.44
N LEU A 10 -1.04 -41.63 -13.04
CA LEU A 10 -0.98 -40.21 -13.34
C LEU A 10 -1.08 -39.46 -11.99
N SER A 11 0.04 -38.98 -11.45
CA SER A 11 -0.01 -38.02 -10.35
C SER A 11 -0.53 -36.70 -10.93
N ALA A 12 -1.83 -36.48 -10.84
CA ALA A 12 -2.41 -35.17 -11.05
C ALA A 12 -1.73 -34.21 -10.07
N GLY A 13 -0.86 -33.35 -10.59
CA GLY A 13 -0.27 -32.26 -9.81
C GLY A 13 -1.43 -31.42 -9.27
N LEU A 14 -1.62 -31.46 -7.95
CA LEU A 14 -2.56 -30.58 -7.28
C LEU A 14 -2.07 -29.16 -7.54
N ALA A 15 -2.79 -28.41 -8.39
CA ALA A 15 -2.62 -26.98 -8.46
C ALA A 15 -2.87 -26.45 -7.03
N SER A 16 -1.82 -25.94 -6.39
CA SER A 16 -1.97 -25.24 -5.13
C SER A 16 -2.90 -24.06 -5.40
N ALA A 17 -4.11 -24.12 -4.83
CA ALA A 17 -5.00 -22.97 -4.85
C ALA A 17 -4.28 -21.82 -4.13
N GLN A 18 -4.31 -20.63 -4.74
CA GLN A 18 -3.84 -19.43 -4.08
C GLN A 18 -4.68 -19.19 -2.82
N SER A 19 -4.03 -18.82 -1.72
CA SER A 19 -4.70 -18.48 -0.47
C SER A 19 -4.17 -17.17 0.07
N PHE A 20 -5.02 -16.43 0.77
CA PHE A 20 -4.69 -15.14 1.37
C PHE A 20 -4.68 -15.28 2.89
N LYS A 21 -3.70 -14.64 3.53
CA LYS A 21 -3.63 -14.48 4.98
C LYS A 21 -3.74 -12.99 5.31
N ASN A 22 -4.64 -12.63 6.22
CA ASN A 22 -4.68 -11.27 6.73
C ASN A 22 -3.43 -11.03 7.60
N LEU A 23 -2.56 -10.12 7.15
CA LEU A 23 -1.32 -9.76 7.83
C LEU A 23 -1.32 -8.33 8.36
N SER A 24 -2.38 -7.55 8.17
CA SER A 24 -2.40 -6.09 8.42
C SER A 24 -1.76 -5.68 9.75
N ASN A 25 -2.11 -6.34 10.86
CA ASN A 25 -1.52 -6.06 12.17
C ASN A 25 -0.06 -6.54 12.30
N ALA A 26 0.28 -7.68 11.70
CA ALA A 26 1.60 -8.27 11.78
C ALA A 26 2.63 -7.53 10.91
N SER A 27 2.19 -6.96 9.78
CA SER A 27 3.01 -6.16 8.88
C SER A 27 3.05 -4.68 9.27
N GLY A 28 2.27 -4.21 10.24
CA GLY A 28 2.21 -2.79 10.59
C GLY A 28 1.36 -1.93 9.64
N THR A 29 0.69 -2.53 8.66
CA THR A 29 -0.18 -1.84 7.68
C THR A 29 -1.66 -1.78 8.10
N ALA A 30 -1.96 -2.14 9.35
CA ALA A 30 -3.29 -1.97 9.91
C ALA A 30 -3.63 -0.48 9.99
N ASN A 31 -4.46 -0.02 9.05
CA ASN A 31 -4.87 1.38 9.00
C ASN A 31 -5.88 1.69 10.11
N PRO A 32 -5.57 2.60 11.05
CA PRO A 32 -6.51 3.02 12.08
C PRO A 32 -7.59 3.97 11.52
N GLY A 33 -7.43 4.46 10.29
CA GLY A 33 -8.40 5.32 9.62
C GLY A 33 -9.74 4.63 9.40
N LEU A 34 -10.83 5.31 9.74
CA LEU A 34 -12.19 4.77 9.66
C LEU A 34 -12.56 4.34 8.24
N PHE A 35 -12.24 5.17 7.25
CA PHE A 35 -12.59 4.97 5.85
C PHE A 35 -11.38 5.23 4.96
N CYS A 36 -10.65 4.17 4.62
CA CYS A 36 -9.64 4.23 3.59
C CYS A 36 -10.31 4.37 2.22
N THR A 37 -10.00 5.40 1.45
CA THR A 37 -10.69 5.72 0.18
C THR A 37 -9.86 5.35 -1.05
N ASN A 38 -8.53 5.46 -0.96
CA ASN A 38 -7.60 5.08 -2.02
C ASN A 38 -6.24 4.64 -1.45
N LEU A 39 -5.52 3.85 -2.25
CA LEU A 39 -4.16 3.39 -2.01
C LEU A 39 -3.26 3.79 -3.19
N ALA A 40 -2.05 4.27 -2.90
CA ALA A 40 -1.01 4.54 -3.89
C ALA A 40 0.29 3.84 -3.47
N TRP A 41 0.81 2.97 -4.33
CA TRP A 41 2.11 2.32 -4.13
C TRP A 41 3.20 3.09 -4.86
N GLY A 42 4.35 3.28 -4.22
CA GLY A 42 5.51 3.98 -4.77
C GLY A 42 6.73 3.74 -3.87
N ASP A 43 7.93 3.79 -4.44
CA ASP A 43 9.19 3.74 -3.71
C ASP A 43 9.62 5.20 -3.46
N TYR A 44 9.15 5.79 -2.36
CA TYR A 44 9.23 7.25 -2.19
C TYR A 44 10.61 7.72 -1.71
N ASP A 45 11.40 6.82 -1.11
CA ASP A 45 12.75 7.12 -0.62
C ASP A 45 13.86 6.43 -1.44
N GLY A 46 13.49 5.76 -2.54
CA GLY A 46 14.43 5.18 -3.50
C GLY A 46 15.21 3.99 -2.95
N ASP A 47 14.73 3.34 -1.89
CA ASP A 47 15.42 2.21 -1.25
C ASP A 47 15.20 0.87 -1.98
N GLY A 48 14.34 0.86 -3.01
CA GLY A 48 14.01 -0.30 -3.83
C GLY A 48 12.86 -1.15 -3.29
N ASN A 49 12.26 -0.78 -2.16
CA ASN A 49 11.10 -1.40 -1.56
C ASN A 49 9.85 -0.56 -1.85
N LEU A 50 8.78 -1.18 -2.32
CA LEU A 50 7.53 -0.44 -2.51
C LEU A 50 6.91 -0.06 -1.16
N ASP A 51 6.67 1.23 -0.98
CA ASP A 51 5.91 1.82 0.11
C ASP A 51 4.44 2.01 -0.27
N LEU A 52 3.61 2.32 0.72
CA LEU A 52 2.18 2.48 0.54
C LEU A 52 1.67 3.76 1.17
N TYR A 53 1.07 4.63 0.37
CA TYR A 53 0.24 5.72 0.86
C TYR A 53 -1.24 5.32 0.89
N ALA A 54 -1.93 5.64 1.98
CA ALA A 54 -3.34 5.38 2.17
C ALA A 54 -4.08 6.68 2.54
N THR A 55 -5.06 7.02 1.72
CA THR A 55 -5.94 8.17 1.98
C THR A 55 -7.09 7.76 2.88
N ASN A 56 -7.44 8.65 3.81
CA ASN A 56 -8.45 8.44 4.82
C ASN A 56 -9.53 9.51 4.74
N TRP A 57 -10.73 9.13 5.17
CA TRP A 57 -11.89 10.00 5.22
C TRP A 57 -12.48 10.01 6.64
N GLY A 58 -12.79 11.21 7.12
CA GLY A 58 -13.33 11.48 8.45
C GLY A 58 -14.86 11.48 8.55
N THR A 59 -15.32 11.48 9.79
CA THR A 59 -16.73 11.55 10.15
C THR A 59 -16.97 12.78 11.02
N ALA A 60 -18.23 13.02 11.38
CA ALA A 60 -18.58 14.08 12.32
C ALA A 60 -17.93 13.94 13.71
N VAL A 61 -17.38 12.77 14.06
CA VAL A 61 -16.85 12.46 15.41
C VAL A 61 -15.40 11.98 15.42
N SER A 62 -14.76 11.81 14.27
CA SER A 62 -13.38 11.34 14.15
C SER A 62 -12.80 11.78 12.82
N ASN A 63 -11.58 12.31 12.84
CA ASN A 63 -10.90 12.83 11.66
C ASN A 63 -9.52 12.17 11.52
N PRO A 64 -9.46 10.93 11.01
CA PRO A 64 -8.21 10.21 10.87
C PRO A 64 -7.32 10.91 9.83
N VAL A 65 -6.03 10.94 10.12
CA VAL A 65 -5.00 11.42 9.18
C VAL A 65 -4.72 10.37 8.11
N ASN A 66 -4.23 10.81 6.95
CA ASN A 66 -3.66 9.91 5.95
C ASN A 66 -2.43 9.15 6.50
N ALA A 67 -2.07 8.01 5.90
CA ALA A 67 -0.96 7.17 6.33
C ALA A 67 0.03 6.90 5.20
N LEU A 68 1.33 6.92 5.52
CA LEU A 68 2.44 6.56 4.64
C LEU A 68 3.16 5.40 5.31
N TYR A 69 2.95 4.19 4.82
CA TYR A 69 3.59 2.99 5.30
C TYR A 69 4.91 2.80 4.55
N HIS A 70 6.01 3.17 5.21
CA HIS A 70 7.35 2.90 4.74
C HIS A 70 7.68 1.41 4.91
N ASN A 71 8.20 0.77 3.87
CA ASN A 71 8.51 -0.65 3.84
C ASN A 71 9.94 -0.92 4.31
N GLU A 72 10.10 -1.53 5.48
CA GLU A 72 11.41 -1.77 6.11
C GLU A 72 12.23 -2.89 5.43
N GLY A 73 11.82 -3.37 4.24
CA GLY A 73 12.47 -4.43 3.47
C GLY A 73 12.42 -5.84 4.10
N ASN A 74 11.83 -5.98 5.28
CA ASN A 74 11.79 -7.22 6.07
C ASN A 74 10.37 -7.80 6.22
N GLY A 75 9.41 -7.26 5.46
CA GLY A 75 7.99 -7.63 5.53
C GLY A 75 7.20 -6.90 6.63
N SER A 76 7.80 -5.89 7.27
CA SER A 76 7.11 -4.95 8.15
C SER A 76 7.13 -3.53 7.58
N PHE A 77 6.19 -2.72 8.04
CA PHE A 77 6.00 -1.35 7.63
C PHE A 77 5.88 -0.45 8.86
N THR A 78 6.38 0.76 8.74
CA THR A 78 6.25 1.83 9.74
C THR A 78 5.43 2.98 9.16
N ASN A 79 4.45 3.50 9.91
CA ASN A 79 3.73 4.69 9.46
C ASN A 79 4.57 5.96 9.68
N GLN A 80 5.04 6.55 8.59
CA GLN A 80 5.88 7.74 8.53
C GLN A 80 5.13 9.01 8.14
N ALA A 81 3.80 8.99 7.97
CA ALA A 81 3.06 10.14 7.42
C ALA A 81 3.34 11.46 8.15
N ALA A 82 3.36 11.42 9.49
CA ALA A 82 3.60 12.62 10.30
C ALA A 82 5.06 13.09 10.21
N ALA A 83 6.01 12.16 10.14
CA ALA A 83 7.43 12.48 10.00
C ALA A 83 7.74 13.09 8.63
N ALA A 84 7.09 12.59 7.58
CA ALA A 84 7.18 13.08 6.21
C ALA A 84 6.27 14.31 5.93
N GLY A 85 5.45 14.75 6.88
CA GLY A 85 4.59 15.93 6.73
C GLY A 85 3.40 15.75 5.79
N VAL A 86 3.00 14.50 5.53
CA VAL A 86 1.89 14.13 4.64
C VAL A 86 0.67 13.57 5.41
N ASP A 87 0.64 13.68 6.73
CA ASP A 87 -0.47 13.22 7.59
C ASP A 87 -1.66 14.20 7.65
N ASN A 88 -2.02 14.82 6.53
CA ASN A 88 -3.16 15.74 6.57
C ASN A 88 -4.44 15.01 7.02
N ASN A 89 -5.31 15.73 7.73
CA ASN A 89 -6.57 15.22 8.28
C ASN A 89 -7.77 15.67 7.44
N LYS A 90 -7.61 15.77 6.12
CA LYS A 90 -8.70 16.14 5.23
C LYS A 90 -9.48 14.90 4.78
N ASN A 91 -10.58 15.13 4.08
CA ASN A 91 -11.36 14.04 3.49
C ASN A 91 -10.77 13.68 2.13
N SER A 92 -9.66 12.95 2.16
CA SER A 92 -8.92 12.57 0.97
C SER A 92 -9.62 11.44 0.23
N THR A 93 -9.55 11.47 -1.11
CA THR A 93 -10.28 10.55 -2.00
C THR A 93 -9.40 9.81 -2.97
N ALA A 94 -8.26 10.40 -3.33
CA ALA A 94 -7.28 9.80 -4.20
C ALA A 94 -5.90 10.33 -3.84
N ALA A 95 -4.89 9.50 -4.03
CA ALA A 95 -3.50 9.90 -4.06
C ALA A 95 -2.79 9.25 -5.24
N ALA A 96 -1.72 9.88 -5.71
CA ALA A 96 -0.84 9.31 -6.71
C ALA A 96 0.60 9.78 -6.45
N PHE A 97 1.54 8.85 -6.57
CA PHE A 97 2.96 9.18 -6.66
C PHE A 97 3.33 9.47 -8.11
N ALA A 98 4.15 10.49 -8.34
CA ALA A 98 4.76 10.80 -9.63
C ALA A 98 5.94 11.75 -9.41
N ASP A 99 7.04 11.54 -10.13
CA ASP A 99 8.13 12.52 -10.26
C ASP A 99 7.66 13.63 -11.23
N TYR A 100 7.14 14.74 -10.69
CA TYR A 100 6.49 15.78 -11.53
C TYR A 100 7.48 16.80 -12.07
N ASP A 101 8.59 17.03 -11.38
CA ASP A 101 9.61 18.02 -11.75
C ASP A 101 10.86 17.41 -12.41
N ASN A 102 10.95 16.07 -12.48
CA ASN A 102 12.04 15.29 -13.07
C ASN A 102 13.35 15.40 -12.29
N ASP A 103 13.29 15.54 -10.96
CA ASP A 103 14.47 15.49 -10.09
C ASP A 103 14.86 14.05 -9.71
N GLY A 104 13.95 13.10 -9.93
CA GLY A 104 14.16 11.66 -9.70
C GLY A 104 13.53 11.13 -8.43
N ASP A 105 12.95 11.99 -7.60
CA ASP A 105 12.25 11.62 -6.37
C ASP A 105 10.73 11.54 -6.63
N LEU A 106 10.04 10.59 -6.01
CA LEU A 106 8.58 10.50 -6.19
C LEU A 106 7.86 11.54 -5.33
N ASP A 107 7.17 12.47 -5.98
CA ASP A 107 6.26 13.42 -5.34
C ASP A 107 4.87 12.81 -5.11
N LEU A 108 4.07 13.46 -4.25
CA LEU A 108 2.75 12.98 -3.87
C LEU A 108 1.67 14.03 -4.15
N TYR A 109 0.69 13.69 -4.98
CA TYR A 109 -0.53 14.48 -5.16
C TYR A 109 -1.72 13.85 -4.43
N ILE A 110 -2.49 14.64 -3.69
CA ILE A 110 -3.66 14.21 -2.91
C ILE A 110 -4.87 15.03 -3.33
N ALA A 111 -5.96 14.34 -3.70
CA ALA A 111 -7.25 14.96 -3.99
C ALA A 111 -8.18 14.91 -2.77
N ASP A 112 -8.69 16.06 -2.35
CA ASP A 112 -9.58 16.21 -1.21
C ASP A 112 -11.01 16.56 -1.63
N PHE A 113 -12.01 16.03 -0.91
CA PHE A 113 -13.40 16.18 -1.33
C PHE A 113 -14.03 17.54 -0.98
N PHE A 114 -13.68 18.09 0.19
CA PHE A 114 -14.27 19.33 0.71
C PHE A 114 -13.26 20.48 0.83
N ASP A 115 -11.98 20.18 0.62
CA ASP A 115 -10.86 21.12 0.78
C ASP A 115 -10.10 21.22 -0.56
N GLN A 116 -9.07 22.07 -0.58
CA GLN A 116 -8.16 22.14 -1.73
C GLN A 116 -7.26 20.91 -1.77
N ASP A 117 -6.96 20.42 -2.97
CA ASP A 117 -5.96 19.38 -3.23
C ASP A 117 -4.54 19.84 -2.87
N PHE A 118 -3.66 18.87 -2.59
CA PHE A 118 -2.28 19.15 -2.22
C PHE A 118 -1.30 18.43 -3.14
N LEU A 119 -0.29 19.16 -3.62
CA LEU A 119 0.94 18.60 -4.18
C LEU A 119 2.04 18.74 -3.12
N TYR A 120 2.66 17.62 -2.77
CA TYR A 120 3.84 17.56 -1.91
C TYR A 120 5.04 17.21 -2.78
N GLN A 121 5.99 18.14 -2.88
CA GLN A 121 7.29 17.85 -3.49
C GLN A 121 8.15 17.07 -2.49
N ASN A 122 8.83 16.04 -2.97
CA ASN A 122 9.81 15.28 -2.21
C ASN A 122 11.21 15.67 -2.67
N ASP A 123 12.11 16.02 -1.74
CA ASP A 123 13.47 16.50 -2.07
C ASP A 123 14.58 15.52 -1.59
N GLY A 124 14.23 14.24 -1.35
CA GLY A 124 15.16 13.14 -1.03
C GLY A 124 15.19 12.63 0.41
#